data_AF-A0A4P9WFF9-F1
#
_entry.id   AF-A0A4P9WFF9-F1
#
_cell.length_a   1.000
_cell.length_b   1.000
_cell.length_c   1.000
_cell.angle_alpha   90.00
_cell.angle_beta   90.00
_cell.angle_gamma   90.00
#
_symmetry.space_group_name_H-M   'P 1'
#
loop_
_entity.id
_entity.type
_entity.pdbx_description
1 polymer ?
#
loop_
_entity_poly.entity_id
_entity_poly.type
_entity_poly.pdbx_seq_one_letter_code
_entity_poly.pdbx_strand_id
1 'polypeptide(L)' 'FPCEMCEASFSRRHDLKRHTHLHLGIRPFCCAACGKMFSRQDALLKHAAKTGC' A
#
# COMPACT_ATOMS: atom_id res chain seq x y z
N PHE A 1 2.74 -0.24 -17.92
CA PHE A 1 1.39 -0.43 -17.36
C PHE A 1 0.87 0.94 -16.91
N PRO A 2 0.07 1.61 -17.74
CA PRO A 2 -0.48 2.93 -17.44
C PRO A 2 -1.58 2.84 -16.38
N CYS A 3 -1.71 3.89 -15.58
CA CYS A 3 -2.85 4.09 -14.70
C CYS A 3 -4.00 4.73 -15.50
N GLU A 4 -5.23 4.34 -15.22
CA GLU A 4 -6.42 4.88 -15.88
C GLU A 4 -6.98 6.12 -15.16
N MET A 5 -6.55 6.35 -13.92
CA MET A 5 -7.03 7.46 -13.07
C MET A 5 -6.04 8.63 -13.02
N CYS A 6 -4.83 8.47 -13.57
CA CYS A 6 -3.83 9.53 -13.68
C CYS A 6 -2.77 9.18 -14.75
N GLU A 7 -1.85 10.10 -15.02
CA GLU A 7 -0.81 9.94 -16.06
C GLU A 7 0.36 9.01 -15.64
N ALA A 8 0.30 8.41 -14.45
CA ALA A 8 1.36 7.54 -13.97
C ALA A 8 1.45 6.23 -14.78
N SER A 9 2.68 5.81 -15.08
CA SER A 9 2.96 4.54 -15.75
C SER A 9 4.01 3.74 -15.00
N PHE A 10 3.80 2.43 -14.90
CA PHE A 10 4.63 1.51 -14.11
C PHE A 10 5.25 0.43 -14.98
N SER A 11 6.47 0.03 -14.67
CA SER A 11 7.18 -1.04 -15.40
C SER A 11 6.60 -2.44 -15.12
N ARG A 12 5.89 -2.63 -14.01
CA ARG A 12 5.32 -3.94 -13.61
C ARG A 12 3.85 -3.80 -13.20
N ARG A 13 3.05 -4.83 -13.51
CA ARG A 13 1.61 -4.86 -13.23
C ARG A 13 1.29 -4.76 -11.73
N HIS A 14 2.08 -5.41 -10.88
CA HIS A 14 1.86 -5.34 -9.43
C HIS A 14 2.13 -3.95 -8.86
N ASP A 15 3.03 -3.17 -9.46
CA ASP A 15 3.29 -1.79 -9.05
C ASP A 15 2.09 -0.91 -9.41
N LEU A 16 1.51 -1.08 -10.61
CA LEU A 16 0.25 -0.42 -11.00
C LEU A 16 -0.89 -0.82 -10.04
N LYS A 17 -1.09 -2.11 -9.76
CA LYS A 17 -2.14 -2.57 -8.84
C LYS A 17 -2.00 -1.92 -7.45
N ARG A 18 -0.79 -1.91 -6.90
CA ARG A 18 -0.51 -1.23 -5.62
C ARG A 18 -0.77 0.27 -5.69
N HIS A 19 -0.44 0.91 -6.81
CA HIS A 19 -0.73 2.32 -7.02
C HIS A 19 -2.24 2.60 -7.08
N THR A 20 -3.04 1.76 -7.74
CA THR A 20 -4.50 1.93 -7.81
C THR A 20 -5.18 1.89 -6.43
N HIS A 21 -4.59 1.19 -5.46
CA HIS A 21 -5.09 1.23 -4.08
C HIS A 21 -5.07 2.65 -3.47
N LEU A 22 -4.17 3.53 -3.93
CA LEU A 22 -4.14 4.93 -3.46
C LEU A 22 -5.37 5.71 -3.93
N HIS A 23 -5.81 5.50 -5.17
CA HIS A 23 -7.02 6.13 -5.69
C HIS A 23 -8.27 5.59 -5.01
N LEU A 24 -8.31 4.29 -4.72
CA LEU A 24 -9.46 3.65 -4.09
C LEU A 24 -9.46 3.74 -2.55
N GLY A 25 -8.42 4.34 -1.95
CA GLY A 25 -8.24 4.36 -0.50
C GLY A 25 -8.05 2.98 0.14
N ILE A 26 -7.75 1.95 -0.64
CA ILE A 26 -7.63 0.57 -0.15
C ILE A 26 -6.33 0.40 0.65
N ARG A 27 -6.47 -0.11 1.87
CA ARG A 27 -5.36 -0.40 2.78
C ARG A 27 -5.49 -1.83 3.31
N PRO A 28 -5.03 -2.84 2.57
CA PRO A 28 -5.35 -4.23 2.87
C PRO A 28 -4.54 -4.81 4.04
N PHE A 29 -3.53 -4.08 4.53
CA PHE A 29 -2.64 -4.55 5.59
C PHE A 29 -2.97 -3.84 6.89
N CYS A 30 -3.37 -4.58 7.92
CA CYS A 30 -3.70 -4.04 9.24
C CYS A 30 -2.63 -4.47 10.26
N CYS A 31 -2.19 -3.55 11.11
CA CYS A 31 -1.43 -3.90 12.30
C CYS A 31 -2.37 -4.53 13.33
N ALA A 32 -2.10 -5.78 13.72
CA ALA A 32 -2.95 -6.49 14.67
C ALA A 32 -2.96 -5.86 16.07
N ALA A 33 -1.89 -5.17 16.46
CA ALA A 33 -1.75 -4.59 17.80
C ALA A 33 -2.42 -3.22 17.95
N CYS A 34 -2.36 -2.33 16.95
CA CYS A 34 -3.00 -1.00 17.02
C CYS A 34 -4.13 -0.76 16.02
N GLY A 35 -4.45 -1.72 15.15
CA GLY A 35 -5.49 -1.57 14.12
C GLY A 35 -5.14 -0.63 12.97
N LYS A 36 -3.91 -0.09 12.92
CA LYS A 36 -3.50 0.86 11.89
C LYS A 36 -3.38 0.17 10.53
N MET A 37 -4.01 0.77 9.51
CA MET A 37 -4.05 0.20 8.16
C MET A 37 -3.00 0.83 7.23
N PHE A 38 -2.43 0.01 6.35
CA PHE A 38 -1.37 0.35 5.41
C PHE A 38 -1.74 -0.13 4.00
N SER A 39 -1.38 0.66 2.99
CA SER A 39 -1.55 0.30 1.57
C SER A 39 -0.47 -0.67 1.08
N ARG A 40 0.60 -0.88 1.86
CA ARG A 40 1.75 -1.71 1.51
C ARG A 40 2.23 -2.55 2.68
N GLN A 41 2.61 -3.80 2.41
CA GLN A 41 3.12 -4.73 3.41
C GLN A 41 4.44 -4.25 4.02
N ASP A 42 5.36 -3.71 3.22
CA ASP A 42 6.64 -3.20 3.71
C ASP A 42 6.48 -2.01 4.66
N ALA A 43 5.43 -1.20 4.47
CA ALA A 43 5.09 -0.12 5.39
C ALA A 43 4.57 -0.67 6.74
N LEU A 44 3.73 -1.71 6.71
CA LEU A 44 3.31 -2.42 7.92
C LEU A 44 4.50 -3.04 8.66
N LEU A 45 5.39 -3.75 7.95
CA LEU A 45 6.57 -4.38 8.56
C LEU A 45 7.50 -3.36 9.21
N LYS A 46 7.76 -2.24 8.53
CA LYS A 46 8.55 -1.13 9.09
C LYS A 46 7.87 -0.50 10.30
N HIS A 47 6.54 -0.42 10.30
CA HIS A 47 5.79 0.07 11.45
C HIS A 47 5.94 -0.90 12.64
N ALA A 48 5.60 -2.18 12.46
CA ALA A 48 5.70 -3.20 13.50
C ALA A 48 7.12 -3.26 14.11
N ALA A 49 8.15 -3.22 13.25
CA ALA A 49 9.54 -3.25 13.70
C ALA A 49 10.00 -2.00 14.46
N LYS A 50 9.42 -0.81 14.20
CA LYS A 50 9.88 0.47 14.77
C LYS A 50 9.09 0.94 15.97
N THR A 51 7.79 0.68 16.00
CA THR A 51 6.90 1.25 17.05
C THR A 51 6.60 0.30 18.19
N GLY A 52 7.21 -0.90 18.24
CA GLY A 52 6.95 -1.87 19.32
C GLY A 52 5.46 -2.18 19.46
N CYS A 53 4.77 -2.26 18.32
CA CYS A 53 3.37 -2.61 18.20
C CYS A 53 3.33 -4.02 17.61
#